data_AF-L5JQ21-F1
#
_entry.id   AF-L5JQ21-F1
#
_cell.length_a   1.000
_cell.length_b   1.000
_cell.length_c   1.000
_cell.angle_alpha   90.00
_cell.angle_beta   90.00
_cell.angle_gamma   90.00
#
_symmetry.space_group_name_H-M   'P 1'
#
loop_
_entity.id
_entity.type
_entity.pdbx_description
1 polymer ?
#
loop_
_entity_poly.entity_id
_entity_poly.type
_entity_poly.pdbx_seq_one_letter_code
_entity_poly.pdbx_strand_id
1 'polypeptide(L)'
;MGLPWSLTPAGSEDHCLSQMLRGMMKTLLKVEVTVHQAPQQRAVPLDPALACAQVQRWFSRPELRRYWLQTRRLRGVFLLPPAASGSLEGLGTGN
;
A
#
# COMPACT_ATOMS: atom_id res chain seq x y z
N MET A 1 6.95 -9.25 8.07
CA MET A 1 6.97 -8.15 7.09
C MET A 1 8.15 -8.20 6.10
N GLY A 2 9.01 -9.24 6.09
CA GLY A 2 10.21 -9.26 5.23
C GLY A 2 9.91 -9.20 3.73
N LEU A 3 9.00 -10.06 3.24
CA LEU A 3 8.72 -10.16 1.79
C LEU A 3 8.21 -8.85 1.17
N PRO A 4 7.22 -8.12 1.74
CA PRO A 4 6.78 -6.86 1.15
C PRO A 4 7.83 -5.73 1.22
N TRP A 5 8.67 -5.72 2.25
CA TRP A 5 9.72 -4.69 2.41
C TRP A 5 10.93 -4.92 1.51
N SER A 6 11.14 -6.15 1.03
CA SER A 6 12.22 -6.49 0.11
C SER A 6 11.81 -6.44 -1.37
N LEU A 7 10.59 -5.98 -1.68
CA LEU A 7 10.14 -5.87 -3.07
C LEU A 7 10.98 -4.84 -3.81
N THR A 8 11.50 -5.26 -4.96
CA THR A 8 12.20 -4.38 -5.91
C THR A 8 11.37 -4.25 -7.17
N PRO A 9 11.25 -3.06 -7.78
CA PRO A 9 10.62 -2.90 -9.08
C PRO A 9 11.26 -3.83 -10.11
N ALA A 10 10.45 -4.59 -10.83
CA ALA A 10 10.91 -5.45 -11.91
C ALA A 10 10.97 -4.60 -13.18
N GLY A 11 12.17 -4.15 -13.57
CA GLY A 11 12.37 -3.32 -14.75
C GLY A 11 12.46 -1.83 -14.40
N SER A 12 13.53 -1.20 -14.89
CA SER A 12 13.80 0.22 -14.78
C SER A 12 12.77 1.05 -15.56
N GLU A 13 12.45 2.24 -15.04
CA GLU A 13 11.83 3.41 -15.72
C GLU A 13 10.34 3.72 -15.56
N ASP A 14 9.57 3.03 -14.71
CA ASP A 14 8.30 3.62 -14.27
C ASP A 14 8.52 4.48 -13.02
N HIS A 15 8.85 5.76 -13.24
CA HIS A 15 8.77 6.81 -12.20
C HIS A 15 7.37 6.89 -11.54
N CYS A 16 6.37 6.23 -12.13
CA CYS A 16 5.03 6.05 -11.60
C CYS A 16 4.95 5.00 -10.47
N LEU A 17 5.88 4.05 -10.38
CA LEU A 17 5.95 3.09 -9.27
C LEU A 17 6.63 3.69 -8.03
N SER A 18 7.59 4.61 -8.22
CA SER A 18 8.24 5.32 -7.11
C SER A 18 7.34 6.40 -6.51
N GLN A 19 6.40 6.93 -7.28
CA GLN A 19 5.40 7.88 -6.82
C GLN A 19 4.06 7.18 -6.68
N MET A 20 3.70 6.84 -5.44
CA MET A 20 2.35 6.40 -5.08
C MET A 20 1.32 7.33 -5.76
N LEU A 21 0.62 6.82 -6.79
CA LEU A 21 -0.29 7.63 -7.60
C LEU A 21 -1.26 8.35 -6.67
N ARG A 22 -1.44 9.67 -6.83
CA ARG A 22 -2.28 10.51 -5.95
C ARG A 22 -3.75 10.04 -5.81
N GLY A 23 -4.19 9.05 -6.60
CA GLY A 23 -5.48 8.36 -6.49
C GLY A 23 -5.46 7.00 -5.76
N MET A 24 -4.30 6.35 -5.60
CA MET A 24 -4.17 4.96 -5.13
C MET A 24 -4.58 4.76 -3.66
N MET A 25 -4.72 5.80 -2.85
CA MET A 25 -5.16 5.62 -1.45
C MET A 25 -6.56 5.00 -1.31
N LYS A 26 -7.36 4.97 -2.39
CA LYS A 26 -8.67 4.28 -2.47
C LYS A 26 -8.56 2.86 -3.03
N THR A 27 -7.45 2.52 -3.66
CA THR A 27 -7.25 1.26 -4.38
C THR A 27 -6.51 0.29 -3.49
N LEU A 28 -7.01 -0.94 -3.36
CA LEU A 28 -6.27 -1.98 -2.63
C LEU A 28 -5.02 -2.39 -3.42
N LEU A 29 -3.90 -2.60 -2.71
CA LEU A 29 -2.73 -3.25 -3.27
C LEU A 29 -2.94 -4.76 -3.24
N LYS A 30 -2.84 -5.42 -4.39
CA LYS A 30 -2.86 -6.89 -4.48
C LYS A 30 -1.42 -7.40 -4.41
N VAL A 31 -1.15 -8.26 -3.45
CA VAL A 31 0.14 -8.96 -3.30
C VAL A 31 -0.11 -10.43 -3.57
N GLU A 32 0.51 -10.95 -4.62
CA GLU A 32 0.52 -12.38 -4.90
C GLU A 32 1.70 -13.03 -4.17
N VAL A 33 1.42 -14.11 -3.43
CA VAL A 33 2.41 -14.87 -2.70
C VAL A 33 2.37 -16.29 -3.24
N THR A 34 3.48 -16.71 -3.85
CA THR A 34 3.66 -18.07 -4.36
C THR A 34 4.65 -18.82 -3.50
N VAL A 35 4.33 -20.09 -3.23
CA VAL A 35 5.22 -21.01 -2.52
C VAL A 35 5.82 -21.95 -3.56
N HIS A 36 7.14 -21.96 -3.64
CA HIS A 36 7.88 -22.85 -4.53
C HIS A 36 8.65 -23.88 -3.71
N GLN A 37 8.90 -25.04 -4.30
CA GLN A 37 9.83 -26.01 -3.73
C GLN A 37 11.24 -25.39 -3.68
N ALA A 38 11.96 -25.60 -2.58
CA ALA A 38 13.32 -25.10 -2.45
C ALA A 38 14.21 -25.72 -3.55
N PRO A 39 14.89 -24.92 -4.39
CA PRO A 39 15.75 -25.47 -5.42
C PRO A 39 16.91 -26.22 -4.77
N GLN A 40 17.12 -27.48 -5.15
CA GLN A 40 18.33 -28.21 -4.73
C GLN A 40 19.59 -27.66 -5.41
N GLN A 41 19.44 -26.98 -6.55
CA GLN A 41 20.52 -26.26 -7.24
C GLN A 41 20.07 -24.84 -7.61
N ARG A 42 20.98 -23.88 -7.41
CA ARG A 42 20.75 -22.43 -7.48
C ARG A 42 20.43 -21.86 -8.86
N ALA A 43 20.55 -22.66 -9.92
CA ALA A 43 20.51 -22.22 -11.32
C ALA A 43 19.39 -22.84 -12.17
N VAL A 44 18.46 -23.58 -11.54
CA VAL A 44 17.33 -24.21 -12.24
C VAL A 44 16.15 -23.21 -12.28
N PRO A 45 15.37 -23.13 -13.37
CA PRO A 45 14.11 -22.39 -13.39
C PRO A 45 13.23 -22.81 -12.20
N LEU A 46 12.51 -21.86 -11.59
CA LEU A 46 11.62 -22.22 -10.49
C LEU A 46 10.60 -23.26 -10.94
N ASP A 47 10.53 -24.37 -10.21
CA ASP A 47 9.47 -25.36 -10.36
C ASP A 47 8.08 -24.71 -10.19
N PRO A 48 7.01 -25.34 -10.72
CA PRO A 48 5.64 -24.86 -10.56
C PRO A 48 5.31 -24.52 -9.10
N ALA A 49 4.55 -23.45 -8.90
CA ALA A 49 4.14 -23.04 -7.56
C ALA A 49 3.33 -24.17 -6.89
N LEU A 50 3.76 -24.58 -5.70
CA LEU A 50 3.07 -25.57 -4.87
C LEU A 50 1.75 -25.00 -4.31
N ALA A 51 1.74 -23.70 -4.05
CA ALA A 51 0.56 -22.97 -3.62
C ALA A 51 0.66 -21.50 -4.03
N CYS A 52 -0.49 -20.86 -4.21
CA CYS A 52 -0.58 -19.41 -4.40
C CYS A 52 -1.66 -18.83 -3.50
N ALA A 53 -1.43 -17.59 -3.05
CA ALA A 53 -2.41 -16.82 -2.30
C ALA A 53 -2.35 -15.36 -2.75
N GLN A 54 -3.52 -14.73 -2.84
CA GLN A 54 -3.61 -13.29 -3.08
C GLN A 54 -4.00 -12.59 -1.79
N VAL A 55 -3.14 -11.67 -1.36
CA VAL A 55 -3.35 -10.85 -0.17
C VAL A 55 -3.70 -9.43 -0.62
N GLN A 56 -4.82 -8.93 -0.12
CA GLN A 56 -5.24 -7.55 -0.35
C GLN A 56 -4.78 -6.67 0.79
N ARG A 57 -4.13 -5.55 0.47
CA ARG A 57 -3.62 -4.59 1.46
C ARG A 57 -4.15 -3.20 1.16
N TRP A 58 -4.89 -2.66 2.11
CA TRP A 58 -5.46 -1.32 2.02
C TRP A 58 -4.43 -0.27 2.43
N PHE A 59 -4.32 0.83 1.67
CA PHE A 59 -3.47 1.98 2.03
C PHE A 59 -4.07 2.84 3.14
N SER A 60 -5.39 2.85 3.23
CA SER A 60 -6.15 3.55 4.25
C SER A 60 -7.25 2.64 4.77
N ARG A 61 -7.63 2.81 6.03
CA ARG A 61 -8.75 2.07 6.60
C ARG A 61 -10.03 2.38 5.79
N PRO A 62 -10.79 1.37 5.36
CA PRO A 62 -11.94 1.58 4.48
C PRO A 62 -13.05 2.44 5.11
N GLU A 63 -13.07 2.56 6.43
CA GLU A 63 -14.02 3.38 7.19
C GLU A 63 -13.68 4.89 7.15
N LEU A 64 -12.47 5.26 6.68
CA LEU A 64 -12.05 6.66 6.59
C LEU A 64 -12.81 7.39 5.48
N ARG A 65 -13.39 8.53 5.83
CA ARG A 65 -14.04 9.44 4.88
C ARG A 65 -13.01 10.38 4.27
N ARG A 66 -13.07 10.52 2.94
CA ARG A 66 -12.16 11.39 2.16
C ARG A 66 -12.85 12.67 1.74
N TYR A 67 -12.32 13.80 2.15
CA TYR A 67 -12.82 15.12 1.76
C TYR A 67 -11.74 15.89 1.00
N TRP A 68 -12.09 16.35 -0.20
CA TRP A 68 -11.24 17.25 -0.98
C TRP A 68 -11.42 18.68 -0.48
N LEU A 69 -10.32 19.34 -0.12
CA LEU A 69 -10.32 20.75 0.20
C LEU A 69 -9.71 21.54 -0.94
N GLN A 70 -10.48 22.51 -1.45
CA GLN A 70 -9.99 23.55 -2.34
C GLN A 70 -10.44 24.90 -1.76
N THR A 71 -9.55 25.59 -1.06
CA THR A 71 -9.86 26.91 -0.48
C THR A 71 -8.72 27.87 -0.73
N ARG A 72 -8.96 28.91 -1.54
CA ARG A 72 -8.02 29.97 -1.92
C ARG A 72 -6.66 29.40 -2.38
N ARG A 73 -5.69 29.28 -1.46
CA ARG A 73 -4.33 28.78 -1.71
C ARG A 73 -4.09 27.32 -1.29
N LEU A 74 -5.02 26.70 -0.57
CA LEU A 74 -4.89 25.35 -0.04
C LEU A 74 -5.61 24.35 -0.94
N ARG A 75 -4.86 23.34 -1.39
CA ARG A 75 -5.37 22.17 -2.10
C ARG A 75 -4.88 20.93 -1.38
N GLY A 76 -5.80 20.05 -0.97
CA GLY A 76 -5.45 18.85 -0.22
C GLY A 76 -6.60 17.88 -0.05
N VAL A 77 -6.33 16.78 0.66
CA VAL A 77 -7.31 15.74 1.00
C VAL A 77 -7.26 15.48 2.50
N PHE A 78 -8.41 15.55 3.16
CA PHE A 78 -8.57 15.14 4.55
C PHE A 78 -9.08 13.70 4.62
N LEU A 79 -8.51 12.93 5.54
CA LEU A 79 -8.99 11.61 5.94
C LEU A 79 -9.59 11.74 7.33
N LEU A 80 -10.90 11.58 7.43
CA LEU A 80 -11.62 11.67 8.70
C LEU A 80 -12.07 10.28 9.13
N PRO A 81 -11.92 9.90 10.41
CA PRO A 81 -12.52 8.68 10.93
C PRO A 81 -14.04 8.71 10.78
N PRO A 82 -14.70 7.54 10.77
CA PRO A 82 -16.16 7.50 10.90
C PRO A 82 -16.55 8.25 12.19
N ALA A 83 -17.64 9.01 12.12
CA ALA A 83 -18.09 9.85 13.22
C ALA A 83 -18.49 8.99 14.44
N ALA A 84 -17.54 8.78 15.34
CA ALA A 84 -17.78 8.50 16.74
C ALA A 84 -17.61 9.82 17.50
N SER A 85 -18.39 10.03 18.55
CA SER A 85 -18.50 11.23 19.40
C SER A 85 -17.23 11.55 20.21
N GLY A 86 -16.07 11.59 19.57
CA GLY A 86 -14.78 11.89 20.19
C GLY A 86 -13.95 12.75 19.26
N SER A 87 -13.51 13.90 19.78
CA SER A 87 -12.59 14.83 19.13
C SER A 87 -11.36 14.09 18.58
N LEU A 88 -10.85 14.57 17.44
CA LEU A 88 -9.67 14.04 16.77
C LEU A 88 -8.42 14.50 17.55
N GLU A 89 -8.19 13.91 18.72
CA GLU A 89 -7.00 14.21 19.51
C GLU A 89 -5.78 13.50 18.91
N GLY A 90 -4.71 14.26 18.68
CA GLY A 90 -3.39 13.71 18.38
C GLY A 90 -2.69 14.24 17.14
N LEU A 91 -2.55 15.57 17.00
CA LEU A 91 -1.37 16.14 16.37
C LEU A 91 -0.65 16.96 17.43
N GLY A 92 0.15 16.28 18.26
CA GLY A 92 0.95 16.91 19.29
C GLY A 92 1.90 17.92 18.66
N THR A 93 1.67 19.19 18.96
CA THR A 93 2.70 20.22 18.88
C THR A 93 3.71 19.92 19.98
N GLY A 94 4.82 19.29 19.63
CA GLY A 94 6.03 19.29 20.45
C GLY A 94 6.72 20.64 20.27
N ASN A 95 6.96 21.31 21.41
CA ASN A 95 7.66 22.60 21.56
C ASN A 95 8.97 22.72 20.77
#